data_AF-A0A8H8SU43-F1
#
_entry.id   AF-A0A8H8SU43-F1
#
_cell.length_a   1.000
_cell.length_b   1.000
_cell.length_c   1.000
_cell.angle_alpha   90.00
_cell.angle_beta   90.00
_cell.angle_gamma   90.00
#
_symmetry.space_group_name_H-M   'P 1'
#
loop_
_entity.id
_entity.type
_entity.pdbx_description
1 polymer ?
#
loop_
_entity_poly.entity_id
_entity_poly.type
_entity_poly.pdbx_seq_one_letter_code
_entity_poly.pdbx_strand_id
1 'polypeptide(L)'
;MSNPAPSFLTRWYMNSVSNMLRHVARHGDGRLCPNFIELLRTTGDRVFVHESQYNGMNQGVIPLNPDPMFTYNGYRNALDALIIAASQLFQGPHAKVYKQISRSLTGLLAVAHSKGSERLLLILSEEDIDSRWEAHLYDLGHAIMLIV
;
A
#
# COMPACT_ATOMS: atom_id res chain seq x y z
N MET A 1 -27.92 2.15 -18.43
CA MET A 1 -26.55 2.29 -19.01
C MET A 1 -25.59 1.69 -18.00
N SER A 2 -25.04 0.52 -18.31
CA SER A 2 -24.10 -0.18 -17.43
C SER A 2 -22.74 0.53 -17.53
N ASN A 3 -22.16 0.95 -16.41
CA ASN A 3 -20.79 1.43 -16.40
C ASN A 3 -19.88 0.29 -16.94
N PRO A 4 -18.98 0.57 -17.89
CA PRO A 4 -18.02 -0.43 -18.31
C PRO A 4 -17.21 -0.89 -17.09
N ALA A 5 -17.04 -2.21 -16.94
CA ALA A 5 -16.22 -2.76 -15.89
C ALA A 5 -14.80 -2.15 -15.99
N PRO A 6 -14.20 -1.74 -14.86
CA PRO A 6 -12.87 -1.15 -14.89
C PRO A 6 -11.88 -2.14 -15.50
N SER A 7 -11.01 -1.62 -16.38
CA SER A 7 -9.93 -2.41 -16.98
C SER A 7 -9.03 -3.03 -15.92
N PHE A 8 -8.33 -4.12 -16.23
CA PHE A 8 -7.33 -4.72 -15.33
C PHE A 8 -6.34 -3.67 -14.79
N LEU A 9 -5.86 -2.77 -15.66
CA LEU A 9 -5.01 -1.63 -15.31
C LEU A 9 -5.63 -0.73 -14.24
N THR A 10 -6.92 -0.45 -14.36
CA THR A 10 -7.66 0.40 -13.41
C THR A 10 -7.90 -0.34 -12.10
N ARG A 11 -8.21 -1.64 -12.16
CA ARG A 11 -8.57 -2.44 -10.98
C ARG A 11 -7.36 -2.78 -10.09
N TRP A 12 -6.21 -3.18 -10.66
CA TRP A 12 -5.01 -3.44 -9.84
C TRP A 12 -4.61 -2.18 -9.08
N TYR A 13 -4.64 -1.02 -9.76
CA TYR A 13 -4.19 0.23 -9.17
C TYR A 13 -5.15 0.69 -8.08
N MET A 14 -6.47 0.50 -8.26
CA MET A 14 -7.44 0.76 -7.20
C MET A 14 -7.16 -0.03 -5.92
N ASN A 15 -6.70 -1.28 -6.07
CA ASN A 15 -6.38 -2.21 -4.97
C ASN A 15 -4.88 -2.25 -4.63
N SER A 16 -4.12 -1.21 -4.96
CA SER A 16 -2.68 -1.15 -4.68
C SER A 16 -2.36 -0.36 -3.41
N VAL A 17 -1.26 -0.72 -2.75
CA VAL A 17 -0.74 0.00 -1.59
C VAL A 17 -0.31 1.39 -2.01
N SER A 18 0.34 1.55 -3.16
CA SER A 18 0.75 2.87 -3.65
C SER A 18 -0.43 3.83 -3.83
N ASN A 19 -1.54 3.36 -4.39
CA ASN A 19 -2.75 4.16 -4.53
C ASN A 19 -3.33 4.52 -3.15
N MET A 20 -3.39 3.55 -2.23
CA MET A 20 -3.95 3.80 -0.90
C MET A 20 -3.10 4.79 -0.09
N LEU A 21 -1.77 4.71 -0.18
CA LEU A 21 -0.86 5.68 0.46
C LEU A 21 -1.07 7.09 -0.10
N ARG A 22 -1.21 7.23 -1.42
CA ARG A 22 -1.52 8.51 -2.08
C ARG A 22 -2.90 9.03 -1.65
N HIS A 23 -3.89 8.15 -1.49
CA HIS A 23 -5.21 8.50 -0.99
C HIS A 23 -5.13 9.08 0.43
N VAL A 24 -4.48 8.37 1.37
CA VAL A 24 -4.30 8.83 2.75
C VAL A 24 -3.52 10.16 2.78
N ALA A 25 -2.47 10.32 1.95
CA ALA A 25 -1.72 11.56 1.86
C ALA A 25 -2.57 12.75 1.38
N ARG A 26 -3.45 12.54 0.40
CA ARG A 26 -4.34 13.59 -0.12
C ARG A 26 -5.39 14.00 0.91
N HIS A 27 -6.03 13.03 1.56
CA HIS A 27 -7.11 13.30 2.51
C HIS A 27 -6.62 13.70 3.90
N GLY A 28 -5.37 13.38 4.24
CA GLY A 28 -4.72 13.82 5.46
C GLY A 28 -4.02 15.16 5.35
N ASP A 29 -3.96 15.77 4.17
CA ASP A 29 -3.35 17.08 3.99
C ASP A 29 -4.07 18.14 4.83
N GLY A 30 -3.30 19.01 5.49
CA GLY A 30 -3.80 19.97 6.47
C GLY A 30 -4.33 19.38 7.79
N ARG A 31 -4.33 18.05 7.95
CA ARG A 31 -4.84 17.36 9.16
C ARG A 31 -3.76 16.57 9.91
N LEU A 32 -2.90 15.88 9.18
CA LEU A 32 -1.78 15.14 9.74
C LEU A 32 -0.49 15.97 9.71
N CYS A 33 0.53 15.47 10.39
CA CYS A 33 1.85 16.11 10.39
C CYS A 33 2.37 16.26 8.94
N PRO A 34 2.78 17.45 8.49
CA PRO A 34 3.22 17.68 7.11
C PRO A 34 4.37 16.76 6.69
N ASN A 35 5.33 16.53 7.58
CA ASN A 35 6.45 15.61 7.31
C ASN A 35 5.97 14.16 7.09
N PHE A 36 4.90 13.76 7.78
CA PHE A 36 4.31 12.44 7.62
C PHE A 36 3.52 12.33 6.31
N ILE A 37 2.83 13.39 5.89
CA ILE A 37 2.16 13.46 4.58
C ILE A 37 3.17 13.33 3.44
N GLU A 38 4.30 14.03 3.52
CA GLU A 38 5.34 13.92 2.49
C GLU A 38 5.96 12.53 2.46
N LEU A 39 6.14 11.91 3.64
CA LEU A 39 6.60 10.53 3.73
C LEU A 39 5.60 9.55 3.10
N LEU A 40 4.29 9.73 3.31
CA LEU A 40 3.26 8.92 2.64
C LEU A 40 3.34 9.03 1.11
N ARG A 41 3.55 10.23 0.56
CA ARG A 41 3.67 10.46 -0.90
C ARG A 41 4.90 9.76 -1.46
N THR A 42 6.07 10.04 -0.90
CA THR A 42 7.34 9.48 -1.36
C THR A 42 7.40 7.96 -1.21
N THR A 43 6.87 7.40 -0.12
CA THR A 43 6.73 5.95 0.03
C THR A 43 5.75 5.37 -1.00
N GLY A 44 4.62 6.03 -1.26
CA GLY A 44 3.68 5.62 -2.30
C GLY A 44 4.32 5.49 -3.68
N ASP A 45 5.18 6.45 -4.05
CA ASP A 45 5.89 6.42 -5.33
C ASP A 45 6.92 5.27 -5.42
N ARG A 46 7.64 4.99 -4.33
CA ARG A 46 8.57 3.84 -4.26
C ARG A 46 7.84 2.52 -4.37
N VAL A 47 6.73 2.37 -3.65
CA VAL A 47 5.88 1.18 -3.70
C VAL A 47 5.32 0.96 -5.11
N PHE A 48 4.91 2.04 -5.79
CA PHE A 48 4.40 1.96 -7.16
C PHE A 48 5.43 1.35 -8.13
N VAL A 49 6.72 1.64 -7.98
CA VAL A 49 7.78 1.04 -8.82
C VAL A 49 7.80 -0.49 -8.67
N HIS A 50 7.77 -0.99 -7.44
CA HIS A 50 7.77 -2.43 -7.18
C HIS A 50 6.47 -3.10 -7.63
N GLU A 51 5.32 -2.49 -7.35
CA GLU A 51 4.02 -2.98 -7.80
C GLU A 51 3.90 -3.02 -9.32
N SER A 52 4.37 -1.98 -10.03
CA SER A 52 4.29 -1.89 -11.49
C SER A 52 5.27 -2.84 -12.19
N GLN A 53 6.46 -3.05 -11.63
CA GLN A 53 7.40 -4.08 -12.10
C GLN A 53 6.83 -5.48 -11.91
N TYR A 54 6.12 -5.71 -10.81
CA TYR A 54 5.50 -7.00 -10.52
C TYR A 54 4.30 -7.30 -11.44
N ASN A 55 3.43 -6.30 -11.66
CA ASN A 55 2.22 -6.44 -12.49
C ASN A 55 2.48 -6.32 -14.01
N GLY A 56 3.74 -6.24 -14.46
CA GLY A 56 4.08 -6.10 -15.89
C GLY A 56 3.60 -4.79 -16.53
N MET A 57 3.40 -3.77 -15.72
CA MET A 57 2.84 -2.48 -16.11
C MET A 57 3.92 -1.50 -16.59
N ASN A 58 5.17 -1.76 -16.24
CA ASN A 58 6.33 -1.02 -16.76
C ASN A 58 6.78 -1.62 -18.09
N GLN A 59 6.12 -1.23 -19.20
CA GLN A 59 6.39 -1.73 -20.56
C GLN A 59 7.81 -1.45 -21.11
N GLY A 60 8.72 -0.87 -20.31
CA GLY A 60 10.09 -0.56 -20.71
C GLY A 60 11.20 -1.15 -19.83
N VAL A 61 10.87 -1.91 -18.77
CA VAL A 61 11.86 -2.50 -17.85
C VAL A 61 11.68 -4.01 -17.82
N ILE A 62 12.41 -4.71 -18.69
CA ILE A 62 12.59 -6.16 -18.65
C ILE A 62 13.89 -6.45 -17.87
N PRO A 63 13.92 -7.45 -16.97
CA PRO A 63 12.90 -8.48 -16.77
C PRO A 63 11.98 -8.18 -15.59
N LEU A 64 10.73 -8.66 -15.70
CA LEU A 64 9.90 -9.01 -14.55
C LEU A 64 10.77 -9.77 -13.56
N ASN A 65 10.92 -9.30 -12.33
CA ASN A 65 11.65 -10.08 -11.33
C ASN A 65 10.70 -11.19 -10.84
N PRO A 66 10.96 -12.48 -11.17
CA PRO A 66 10.07 -13.56 -10.80
C PRO A 66 10.18 -13.91 -9.32
N ASP A 67 11.16 -13.35 -8.61
CA ASP A 67 11.39 -13.59 -7.19
C ASP A 67 10.32 -12.87 -6.35
N PRO A 68 9.39 -13.59 -5.71
CA PRO A 68 8.40 -12.98 -4.82
C PRO A 68 9.03 -12.21 -3.65
N MET A 69 10.27 -12.57 -3.27
CA MET A 69 11.02 -11.84 -2.24
C MET A 69 11.51 -10.48 -2.72
N PHE A 70 11.67 -10.25 -4.03
CA PHE A 70 11.98 -8.92 -4.56
C PHE A 70 10.87 -7.92 -4.24
N THR A 71 9.62 -8.30 -4.49
CA THR A 71 8.45 -7.46 -4.21
C THR A 71 8.28 -7.23 -2.71
N TYR A 72 8.44 -8.28 -1.89
CA TYR A 72 8.41 -8.15 -0.43
C TYR A 72 9.52 -7.23 0.10
N ASN A 73 10.76 -7.39 -0.36
CA ASN A 73 11.87 -6.53 0.05
C ASN A 73 11.64 -5.07 -0.39
N GLY A 74 11.06 -4.86 -1.58
CA GLY A 74 10.63 -3.55 -2.04
C GLY A 74 9.59 -2.91 -1.12
N TYR A 75 8.55 -3.64 -0.75
CA TYR A 75 7.55 -3.18 0.23
C TYR A 75 8.18 -2.91 1.58
N ARG A 76 8.96 -3.84 2.13
CA ARG A 76 9.62 -3.70 3.43
C ARG A 76 10.48 -2.44 3.48
N ASN A 77 11.35 -2.26 2.49
CA ASN A 77 12.23 -1.09 2.42
C ASN A 77 11.46 0.23 2.30
N ALA A 78 10.31 0.22 1.60
CA ALA A 78 9.49 1.42 1.43
C ALA A 78 8.61 1.73 2.65
N LEU A 79 8.03 0.71 3.27
CA LEU A 79 7.02 0.83 4.33
C LEU A 79 7.63 0.92 5.74
N ASP A 80 8.81 0.34 6.00
CA ASP A 80 9.43 0.35 7.34
C ASP A 80 9.62 1.76 7.89
N ALA A 81 10.10 2.70 7.05
CA ALA A 81 10.27 4.10 7.43
C ALA A 81 8.95 4.76 7.84
N LEU A 82 7.86 4.42 7.15
CA LEU A 82 6.53 4.97 7.42
C LEU A 82 5.94 4.41 8.72
N ILE A 83 6.16 3.12 9.00
CA ILE A 83 5.76 2.46 10.26
C ILE A 83 6.49 3.08 11.45
N ILE A 84 7.80 3.31 11.32
CA ILE A 84 8.61 3.95 12.37
C ILE A 84 8.12 5.38 12.61
N ALA A 85 7.94 6.17 11.54
CA ALA A 85 7.47 7.55 11.64
C ALA A 85 6.06 7.64 12.27
N ALA A 86 5.15 6.74 11.91
CA ALA A 86 3.82 6.68 12.53
C ALA A 86 3.91 6.38 14.03
N SER A 87 4.79 5.45 14.41
CA SER A 87 4.99 5.03 15.81
C SER A 87 5.50 6.15 16.71
N GLN A 88 6.35 7.04 16.16
CA GLN A 88 6.83 8.23 16.87
C GLN A 88 5.71 9.24 17.16
N LEU A 89 4.58 9.17 16.44
CA LEU A 89 3.44 10.09 16.58
C LEU A 89 2.30 9.52 17.46
N PHE A 90 2.50 8.37 18.10
CA PHE A 90 1.47 7.71 18.92
C PHE A 90 1.05 8.45 20.19
N GLN A 91 1.80 9.46 20.60
CA GLN A 91 1.48 10.32 21.75
C GLN A 91 0.97 11.71 21.32
N GLY A 92 0.88 11.97 20.01
CA GLY A 92 0.49 13.27 19.47
C GLY A 92 -1.00 13.38 19.13
N PRO A 93 -1.42 14.54 18.59
CA PRO A 93 -2.72 14.70 17.98
C PRO A 93 -2.98 13.60 16.96
N HIS A 94 -4.20 13.07 16.91
CA HIS A 94 -4.56 11.99 15.99
C HIS A 94 -3.78 10.68 16.18
N ALA A 95 -3.24 10.41 17.38
CA ALA A 95 -2.58 9.14 17.73
C ALA A 95 -3.33 7.87 17.26
N LYS A 96 -4.67 7.89 17.30
CA LYS A 96 -5.52 6.78 16.80
C LYS A 96 -5.31 6.53 15.31
N VAL A 97 -5.18 7.59 14.51
CA VAL A 97 -4.92 7.51 13.07
C VAL A 97 -3.55 6.90 12.82
N TYR A 98 -2.51 7.40 13.47
CA TYR A 98 -1.15 6.88 13.28
C TYR A 98 -1.03 5.41 13.70
N LYS A 99 -1.68 5.01 14.80
CA LYS A 99 -1.77 3.60 15.22
C LYS A 99 -2.47 2.74 14.18
N GLN A 100 -3.57 3.22 13.61
CA GLN A 100 -4.31 2.50 12.56
C GLN A 100 -3.49 2.38 11.27
N ILE A 101 -2.82 3.45 10.84
CA ILE A 101 -1.91 3.43 9.68
C ILE A 101 -0.78 2.42 9.92
N SER A 102 -0.08 2.52 11.06
CA SER A 102 1.02 1.61 11.41
C SER A 102 0.56 0.14 11.41
N ARG A 103 -0.56 -0.17 12.07
CA ARG A 103 -1.14 -1.52 12.10
C ARG A 103 -1.48 -2.04 10.70
N SER A 104 -2.08 -1.20 9.86
CA SER A 104 -2.49 -1.60 8.50
C SER A 104 -1.27 -1.89 7.61
N LEU A 105 -0.23 -1.05 7.71
CA LEU A 105 1.04 -1.26 6.99
C LEU A 105 1.78 -2.52 7.44
N THR A 106 1.82 -2.79 8.75
CA THR A 106 2.38 -4.04 9.28
C THR A 106 1.59 -5.25 8.79
N GLY A 107 0.26 -5.16 8.74
CA GLY A 107 -0.60 -6.21 8.19
C GLY A 107 -0.33 -6.49 6.71
N LEU A 108 -0.22 -5.43 5.89
CA LEU A 108 0.14 -5.53 4.47
C LEU A 108 1.51 -6.21 4.28
N LEU A 109 2.51 -5.85 5.09
CA LEU A 109 3.83 -6.50 5.06
C LEU A 109 3.74 -7.99 5.45
N ALA A 110 2.93 -8.34 6.45
CA ALA A 110 2.75 -9.73 6.87
C ALA A 110 2.09 -10.58 5.77
N VAL A 111 1.07 -10.03 5.09
CA VAL A 111 0.44 -10.69 3.95
C VAL A 111 1.44 -10.83 2.80
N ALA A 112 2.15 -9.75 2.45
CA ALA A 112 3.17 -9.78 1.40
C ALA A 112 4.28 -10.81 1.69
N HIS A 113 4.73 -10.90 2.94
CA HIS A 113 5.71 -11.89 3.38
C HIS A 113 5.18 -13.32 3.20
N SER A 114 3.95 -13.59 3.68
CA SER A 114 3.34 -14.92 3.59
C SER A 114 3.19 -15.41 2.15
N LYS A 115 2.82 -14.51 1.23
CA LYS A 115 2.71 -14.83 -0.19
C LYS A 115 4.07 -14.92 -0.88
N GLY A 116 5.02 -14.07 -0.47
CA GLY A 116 6.42 -14.12 -0.88
C GLY A 116 7.07 -15.47 -0.58
N SER A 117 6.72 -16.09 0.55
CA SER A 117 7.17 -17.43 0.91
C SER A 117 6.47 -18.57 0.16
N GLU A 118 5.28 -18.35 -0.39
CA GLU A 118 4.45 -19.42 -0.98
C GLU A 118 4.54 -19.54 -2.52
N ARG A 119 5.46 -18.84 -3.20
CA ARG A 119 5.48 -18.71 -4.69
C ARG A 119 4.16 -18.21 -5.30
N LEU A 120 3.22 -17.76 -4.47
CA LEU A 120 1.91 -17.33 -4.91
C LEU A 120 2.02 -15.89 -5.41
N LEU A 121 1.74 -15.78 -6.70
CA LEU A 121 1.73 -14.54 -7.43
C LEU A 121 0.78 -13.57 -6.71
N LEU A 122 1.32 -12.53 -6.06
CA LEU A 122 0.55 -11.62 -5.22
C LEU A 122 -0.60 -10.95 -5.96
N ILE A 123 -0.57 -10.84 -7.29
CA ILE A 123 -1.70 -10.41 -8.13
C ILE A 123 -1.45 -10.91 -9.56
N LEU A 124 -2.10 -12.00 -9.99
CA LEU A 124 -2.29 -12.29 -11.44
C LEU A 124 -3.67 -12.88 -11.79
N SER A 125 -4.53 -13.21 -10.82
CA SER A 125 -5.90 -13.65 -11.11
C SER A 125 -6.90 -12.80 -10.33
N GLU A 126 -8.02 -12.42 -10.99
CA GLU A 126 -9.13 -11.68 -10.38
C GLU A 126 -9.82 -12.46 -9.24
N GLU A 127 -9.54 -13.76 -9.12
CA GLU A 127 -10.17 -14.68 -8.16
C GLU A 127 -9.37 -14.85 -6.86
N ASP A 128 -8.13 -14.34 -6.79
CA ASP A 128 -7.19 -14.61 -5.70
C ASP A 128 -6.75 -13.37 -4.91
N ILE A 129 -7.49 -12.24 -4.98
CA ILE A 129 -7.17 -11.11 -4.10
C ILE A 129 -7.38 -11.57 -2.65
N ASP A 130 -6.28 -11.63 -1.89
CA ASP A 130 -6.30 -12.10 -0.51
C ASP A 130 -7.21 -11.17 0.31
N SER A 131 -8.30 -11.70 0.83
CA SER A 131 -9.26 -10.92 1.65
C SER A 131 -8.60 -10.15 2.81
N ARG A 132 -7.46 -10.64 3.34
CA ARG A 132 -6.69 -9.94 4.37
C ARG A 132 -5.96 -8.72 3.81
N TRP A 133 -5.48 -8.80 2.56
CA TRP A 133 -4.89 -7.66 1.85
C TRP A 133 -5.91 -6.55 1.67
N GLU A 134 -7.10 -6.87 1.17
CA GLU A 134 -8.18 -5.90 0.99
C GLU A 134 -8.61 -5.29 2.32
N ALA A 135 -8.76 -6.11 3.36
CA ALA A 135 -9.09 -5.62 4.69
C ALA A 135 -8.07 -4.60 5.20
N HIS A 136 -6.77 -4.86 5.03
CA HIS A 136 -5.73 -3.92 5.44
C HIS A 136 -5.66 -2.65 4.57
N LEU A 137 -5.94 -2.75 3.26
CA LEU A 137 -6.06 -1.55 2.42
C LEU A 137 -7.27 -0.71 2.81
N TYR A 138 -8.40 -1.35 3.06
CA TYR A 138 -9.61 -0.69 3.54
C TYR A 138 -9.35 0.03 4.85
N ASP A 139 -8.75 -0.66 5.83
CA ASP A 139 -8.37 -0.12 7.13
C ASP A 139 -7.40 1.06 7.02
N LEU A 140 -6.44 0.98 6.09
CA LEU A 140 -5.50 2.06 5.80
C LEU A 140 -6.22 3.31 5.26
N GLY A 141 -7.12 3.13 4.29
CA GLY A 141 -7.93 4.22 3.74
C GLY A 141 -8.89 4.81 4.79
N HIS A 142 -9.50 3.96 5.62
CA HIS A 142 -10.39 4.38 6.69
C HIS A 142 -9.69 5.09 7.84
N ALA A 143 -8.37 4.92 8.00
CA ALA A 143 -7.62 5.58 9.07
C ALA A 143 -7.83 7.10 9.06
N ILE A 144 -7.96 7.71 7.88
CA ILE A 144 -8.16 9.16 7.75
C ILE A 144 -9.54 9.64 8.19
N MET A 145 -10.53 8.75 8.21
CA MET A 145 -11.88 9.02 8.71
C MET A 145 -11.92 9.08 10.24
N LEU A 146 -10.84 8.71 10.94
CA LEU A 146 -10.72 8.82 12.40
C LEU A 146 -10.31 10.21 12.89
N ILE A 147 -10.22 11.19 11.98
CA ILE A 147 -9.82 12.58 12.29
C ILE A 147 -11.03 13.46 12.67
N VAL A 148 -12.26 12.99 12.50
CA VAL A 148 -13.50 13.73 12.87
C VAL A 148 -13.65 13.94 14.36
#